data_AF-A0A3S8UF52-F1
#
_entry.id   AF-A0A3S8UF52-F1
#
_cell.length_a   1.000
_cell.length_b   1.000
_cell.length_c   1.000
_cell.angle_alpha   90.00
_cell.angle_beta   90.00
_cell.angle_gamma   90.00
#
_symmetry.space_group_name_H-M   'P 1'
#
loop_
_entity.id
_entity.type
_entity.pdbx_description
1 polymer ?
#
loop_
_entity_poly.entity_id
_entity_poly.type
_entity_poly.pdbx_seq_one_letter_code
_entity_poly.pdbx_strand_id
1 'polypeptide(L)' 'MKKIVPDPPRFFPYLSISPDLTPEAARAEATSLMACLREVLDMYFDTNSEEQRHTLLNTCIYLNQLLYPLIRHETGAQP' A
#
# COMPACT_ATOMS: atom_id res chain seq x y z
N MET A 1 27.59 -13.59 19.47
CA MET A 1 27.07 -12.20 19.55
C MET A 1 25.84 -12.11 18.67
N LYS A 2 24.64 -11.91 19.23
CA LYS A 2 23.41 -11.72 18.44
C LYS A 2 23.51 -10.33 17.81
N LYS A 3 23.73 -10.25 16.49
CA LYS A 3 23.62 -8.99 15.78
C LYS A 3 22.18 -8.52 15.92
N ILE A 4 21.97 -7.43 16.65
CA ILE A 4 20.70 -6.70 16.65
C ILE A 4 20.60 -6.14 15.24
N VAL A 5 19.78 -6.77 14.40
CA VAL A 5 19.42 -6.21 13.09
C VAL A 5 18.49 -5.04 13.42
N PRO A 6 18.84 -3.80 13.03
CA PRO A 6 17.92 -2.69 13.19
C PRO A 6 16.66 -3.01 12.42
N ASP A 7 15.49 -2.83 13.05
CA ASP A 7 14.23 -2.89 12.31
C ASP A 7 14.32 -1.93 11.12
N PRO A 8 13.89 -2.37 9.92
CA PRO A 8 13.90 -1.50 8.76
C PRO A 8 13.11 -0.23 9.07
N PRO A 9 13.53 0.93 8.54
CA PRO A 9 12.85 2.19 8.80
C PRO A 9 11.37 2.04 8.48
N ARG A 10 10.53 2.36 9.47
CA ARG A 10 9.08 2.43 9.29
C ARG A 10 8.81 3.54 8.28
N PHE A 11 8.54 3.18 7.04
CA PHE A 11 8.36 4.14 5.96
C PHE A 11 7.19 5.11 6.21
N PHE A 12 6.20 4.74 7.06
CA PHE A 12 5.02 5.56 7.33
C PHE A 12 4.57 5.42 8.82
N PRO A 13 5.06 6.26 9.75
CA PRO A 13 4.73 6.15 11.17
C PRO A 13 3.27 6.52 11.51
N TYR A 14 2.50 7.05 10.55
CA TYR A 14 1.13 7.53 10.72
C TYR A 14 0.06 6.58 10.15
N LEU A 15 0.45 5.54 9.41
CA LEU A 15 -0.48 4.52 8.90
C LEU A 15 -0.41 3.29 9.79
N SER A 16 -1.41 3.10 10.64
CA SER A 16 -1.59 1.91 11.47
C SER A 16 -2.82 1.13 11.02
N ILE A 17 -2.70 -0.20 10.97
CA ILE A 17 -3.85 -1.07 10.71
C ILE A 17 -4.71 -1.18 11.97
N SER A 18 -6.02 -1.30 11.79
CA SER A 18 -6.94 -1.59 12.89
C SER A 18 -6.52 -2.89 13.59
N PRO A 19 -6.41 -2.90 14.93
CA PRO A 19 -6.01 -4.10 15.67
C PRO A 19 -6.98 -5.29 15.48
N ASP A 20 -8.19 -5.02 15.02
CA ASP A 20 -9.23 -6.03 14.77
C ASP A 20 -9.21 -6.61 13.35
N LEU A 21 -8.33 -6.12 12.47
CA LEU A 21 -8.23 -6.64 11.11
C LEU A 21 -7.56 -8.01 11.14
N THR A 22 -8.23 -9.05 10.63
CA THR A 22 -7.60 -10.37 10.54
C THR A 22 -6.60 -10.42 9.37
N PRO A 23 -5.62 -11.34 9.36
CA PRO A 23 -4.73 -11.52 8.22
C PRO A 23 -5.46 -11.80 6.90
N GLU A 24 -6.54 -12.57 6.94
CA GLU A 24 -7.38 -12.88 5.77
C GLU A 24 -8.12 -11.64 5.26
N ALA A 25 -8.65 -10.83 6.18
CA ALA A 25 -9.27 -9.55 5.83
C ALA A 25 -8.24 -8.58 5.24
N ALA A 26 -7.04 -8.49 5.83
CA ALA A 26 -5.95 -7.67 5.30
C ALA A 26 -5.55 -8.08 3.88
N ARG A 27 -5.51 -9.39 3.59
CA ARG A 27 -5.24 -9.91 2.25
C ARG A 27 -6.35 -9.57 1.26
N ALA A 28 -7.62 -9.67 1.67
CA ALA A 28 -8.75 -9.29 0.84
C ALA A 28 -8.70 -7.81 0.47
N GLU A 29 -8.43 -6.94 1.46
CA GLU A 29 -8.25 -5.50 1.25
C GLU A 29 -7.04 -5.21 0.36
N ALA A 30 -5.91 -5.88 0.56
CA ALA A 30 -4.73 -5.74 -0.30
C ALA A 30 -5.04 -6.12 -1.75
N THR A 31 -5.82 -7.18 -1.96
CA THR A 31 -6.25 -7.63 -3.29
C THR A 31 -7.15 -6.60 -3.96
N SER A 32 -8.13 -6.07 -3.23
CA SER A 32 -9.02 -5.00 -3.69
C SER A 32 -8.23 -3.74 -4.07
N LEU A 33 -7.28 -3.35 -3.22
CA LEU A 33 -6.43 -2.19 -3.44
C LEU A 33 -5.51 -2.35 -4.66
N MET A 34 -4.95 -3.55 -4.89
CA MET A 34 -4.18 -3.85 -6.09
C MET A 34 -5.03 -3.80 -7.36
N ALA A 35 -6.29 -4.23 -7.31
CA ALA A 35 -7.22 -4.11 -8.43
C ALA A 35 -7.53 -2.63 -8.74
N CYS A 36 -7.81 -1.83 -7.70
CA CYS A 36 -8.01 -0.39 -7.85
C CYS A 36 -6.75 0.31 -8.41
N LEU A 37 -5.56 -0.03 -7.93
CA LEU A 37 -4.30 0.51 -8.46
C LEU A 37 -4.15 0.21 -9.96
N ARG A 38 -4.51 -1.00 -10.40
CA ARG A 38 -4.50 -1.37 -11.82
C ARG A 38 -5.46 -0.50 -12.63
N GLU A 39 -6.68 -0.29 -12.17
CA GLU A 39 -7.67 0.56 -12.84
C GLU A 39 -7.18 2.01 -12.96
N VAL A 40 -6.55 2.55 -11.92
CA VAL A 40 -5.97 3.92 -11.96
C VAL A 40 -4.80 4.01 -12.93
N LEU A 41 -3.96 2.97 -13.02
CA LEU A 41 -2.89 2.90 -14.02
C LEU A 41 -3.45 2.82 -15.44
N ASP A 42 -4.50 2.04 -15.68
CA ASP A 42 -5.17 1.99 -16.98
C ASP A 42 -5.69 3.39 -17.36
N MET A 43 -6.37 4.10 -16.44
CA MET A 43 -6.79 5.49 -16.66
C MET A 43 -5.62 6.46 -16.91
N TYR A 44 -4.48 6.25 -16.24
CA TYR A 44 -3.28 7.07 -16.43
C TYR A 44 -2.73 6.94 -17.86
N PHE A 45 -2.75 5.74 -18.43
CA PHE A 45 -2.30 5.50 -19.79
C PHE A 45 -3.29 5.98 -20.85
N ASP A 46 -4.59 5.95 -20.54
CA ASP A 46 -5.66 6.36 -21.47
C ASP A 46 -5.89 7.88 -21.51
N THR A 47 -5.47 8.63 -20.48
CA THR A 47 -5.71 10.08 -20.45
C THR A 47 -4.75 10.88 -21.34
N ASN A 48 -5.31 11.84 -22.07
CA ASN A 48 -4.56 12.82 -22.86
C ASN A 48 -4.25 14.11 -22.10
N SER A 49 -4.85 14.32 -20.92
CA SER A 49 -4.62 15.52 -20.10
C SER A 49 -3.41 15.34 -19.18
N GLU A 50 -2.44 16.23 -19.28
CA GLU A 50 -1.22 16.20 -18.46
C GLU A 50 -1.50 16.45 -16.97
N GLU A 51 -2.44 17.36 -16.66
CA GLU A 51 -2.86 17.63 -15.28
C GLU A 51 -3.55 16.40 -14.66
N GLN A 52 -4.41 15.73 -15.42
CA GLN A 52 -5.04 14.48 -14.98
C GLN A 52 -4.01 13.38 -14.81
N ARG A 53 -3.03 13.29 -15.72
CA ARG A 53 -1.95 12.31 -15.65
C ARG A 53 -1.12 12.47 -14.38
N HIS A 54 -0.77 13.70 -14.00
CA HIS A 54 -0.09 13.97 -12.72
C HIS A 54 -0.95 13.57 -11.51
N THR A 55 -2.24 13.89 -11.54
CA THR A 55 -3.17 13.52 -10.47
C THR A 55 -3.28 12.00 -10.31
N LEU A 56 -3.44 11.26 -11.42
CA LEU A 56 -3.52 9.80 -11.41
C LEU A 56 -2.21 9.16 -10.93
N LEU A 57 -1.06 9.72 -11.32
CA LEU A 57 0.24 9.25 -10.80
C LEU A 57 0.35 9.42 -9.29
N ASN A 58 -0.05 10.57 -8.76
CA ASN A 58 -0.06 10.82 -7.32
C ASN A 58 -1.02 9.85 -6.60
N THR A 59 -2.20 9.59 -7.18
CA THR A 59 -3.13 8.57 -6.67
C THR A 59 -2.47 7.20 -6.60
N CYS A 60 -1.77 6.76 -7.65
CA CYS A 60 -1.03 5.50 -7.63
C CYS A 60 0.01 5.44 -6.50
N ILE A 61 0.73 6.53 -6.25
CA ILE A 61 1.70 6.62 -5.16
C ILE A 61 1.00 6.42 -3.81
N TYR A 62 -0.11 7.12 -3.55
CA TYR A 62 -0.86 6.99 -2.30
C TYR A 62 -1.46 5.60 -2.10
N LEU A 63 -2.05 5.01 -3.15
CA LEU A 63 -2.58 3.64 -3.09
C LEU A 63 -1.46 2.64 -2.77
N ASN A 64 -0.27 2.81 -3.34
CA ASN A 64 0.87 1.94 -3.05
C ASN A 64 1.38 2.09 -1.59
N GLN A 65 1.32 3.30 -1.03
CA GLN A 65 1.63 3.54 0.38
C GLN A 65 0.66 2.82 1.32
N LEU A 66 -0.63 2.73 0.95
CA LEU A 66 -1.65 2.00 1.71
C LEU A 66 -1.51 0.47 1.59
N LEU A 67 -0.94 -0.01 0.49
CA LEU A 67 -0.75 -1.44 0.26
C LEU A 67 0.33 -2.04 1.18
N TYR A 68 1.38 -1.28 1.46
CA TYR A 68 2.51 -1.71 2.28
C TYR A 68 2.11 -2.23 3.69
N PRO A 69 1.32 -1.50 4.50
CA PRO A 69 0.90 -2.00 5.81
C PRO A 69 0.05 -3.27 5.68
N LEU A 70 -0.85 -3.36 4.69
CA LEU A 70 -1.75 -4.51 4.51
C LEU A 70 -0.97 -5.81 4.25
N ILE A 71 0.03 -5.74 3.36
CA ILE A 71 0.91 -6.87 3.06
C ILE A 71 1.75 -7.25 4.30
N ARG A 72 2.28 -6.27 5.03
CA ARG A 72 3.04 -6.54 6.26
C ARG A 72 2.19 -7.26 7.30
N HIS A 73 0.93 -6.87 7.45
CA HIS A 73 -0.02 -7.50 8.37
C HIS A 73 -0.39 -8.94 7.96
N GLU A 74 -0.57 -9.20 6.65
CA GLU A 74 -0.76 -10.56 6.14
C GLU A 74 0.39 -11.49 6.54
N THR A 75 1.63 -11.00 6.47
CA THR A 75 2.82 -11.82 6.80
C THR A 75 3.03 -12.05 8.31
N GLY A 76 2.16 -11.51 9.17
CA GLY A 76 2.31 -11.60 10.63
C GLY A 76 3.55 -10.86 11.17
N ALA A 77 4.16 -9.99 10.37
CA ALA A 77 5.28 -9.16 10.79
C ALA A 77 4.76 -8.07 11.73
N GLN A 78 4.86 -8.32 13.04
CA GLN A 78 4.49 -7.36 14.09
C GLN A 78 5.21 -6.00 13.93
N PRO A 79 4.58 -4.91 14.42
CA PRO A 79 5.04 -3.52 14.25
C PRO A 79 6.45 -3.23 14.77
#